data_AF-A0A537MXX8-F1
#
_entry.id   AF-A0A537MXX8-F1
#
_cell.length_a   1.000
_cell.length_b   1.000
_cell.length_c   1.000
_cell.angle_alpha   90.00
_cell.angle_beta   90.00
_cell.angle_gamma   90.00
#
_symmetry.space_group_name_H-M   'P 1'
#
loop_
_entity.id
_entity.type
_entity.pdbx_description
1 polymer ?
#
loop_
_entity_poly.entity_id
_entity_poly.type
_entity_poly.pdbx_seq_one_letter_code
_entity_poly.pdbx_strand_id
1 'polypeptide(L)'
;MSWKEKIAGGFGFGTAPFAWHRPDQDRAKDAIKAAKAEGVSREEFAKEIAMYAGKYIKSEHVLRERLRQDGAMFDKLWKSPRFSR
;
A
#
# COMPACT_ATOMS: atom_id res chain seq x y z
N MET A 1 -13.75 3.39 9.09
CA MET A 1 -12.42 2.78 8.97
C MET A 1 -11.41 3.87 8.66
N SER A 2 -10.38 3.95 9.48
CA SER A 2 -9.17 4.74 9.22
C SER A 2 -8.49 4.29 7.93
N TRP A 3 -7.69 5.15 7.30
CA TRP A 3 -6.89 4.76 6.14
C TRP A 3 -5.93 3.60 6.46
N LYS A 4 -5.41 3.50 7.70
CA LYS A 4 -4.55 2.40 8.13
C LYS A 4 -5.24 1.05 8.08
N GLU A 5 -6.51 0.98 8.49
CA GLU A 5 -7.30 -0.25 8.39
C GLU A 5 -7.56 -0.64 6.93
N LYS A 6 -7.64 0.34 6.02
CA LYS A 6 -7.85 0.10 4.58
C LYS A 6 -6.59 -0.42 3.87
N ILE A 7 -5.38 -0.19 4.41
CA ILE A 7 -4.12 -0.66 3.80
C ILE A 7 -4.12 -2.16 3.60
N ALA A 8 -4.62 -2.92 4.58
CA ALA A 8 -4.70 -4.37 4.50
C ALA A 8 -5.49 -4.83 3.26
N GLY A 9 -6.52 -4.09 2.85
CA GLY A 9 -7.29 -4.40 1.64
C GLY A 9 -6.51 -4.20 0.34
N GLY A 10 -5.44 -3.41 0.35
CA GLY A 10 -4.49 -3.30 -0.75
C GLY A 10 -3.54 -4.50 -0.86
N PHE A 11 -3.54 -5.41 0.11
CA PHE A 11 -2.84 -6.68 0.05
C PHE A 11 -3.88 -7.79 -0.04
N GLY A 12 -3.93 -8.53 -1.15
CA GLY A 12 -4.95 -9.57 -1.33
C GLY A 12 -4.98 -10.58 -0.17
N PHE A 13 -3.82 -10.89 0.42
CA PHE A 13 -3.65 -11.65 1.67
C PHE A 13 -2.18 -11.59 2.14
N GLY A 14 -1.92 -11.62 3.45
CA GLY A 14 -0.62 -11.94 4.06
C GLY A 14 0.63 -11.39 3.34
N THR A 15 1.37 -12.28 2.65
CA THR A 15 2.63 -11.99 1.94
C THR A 15 2.47 -11.51 0.50
N ALA A 16 1.24 -11.30 0.04
CA ALA A 16 0.94 -10.86 -1.32
C ALA A 16 1.59 -9.50 -1.62
N PRO A 17 1.94 -9.21 -2.89
CA PRO A 17 2.39 -7.89 -3.29
C PRO A 17 1.30 -6.84 -3.08
N PHE A 18 1.71 -5.62 -2.74
CA PHE A 18 0.79 -4.49 -2.62
C PHE A 18 0.16 -4.14 -3.98
N ALA A 19 -1.16 -4.01 -3.99
CA ALA A 19 -1.96 -3.57 -5.13
C ALA A 19 -1.68 -4.38 -6.42
N TRP A 20 -1.48 -5.70 -6.27
CA TRP A 20 -1.13 -6.59 -7.38
C TRP A 20 -2.30 -6.78 -8.35
N HIS A 21 -3.48 -7.08 -7.82
CA HIS A 21 -4.68 -7.27 -8.63
C HIS A 21 -5.53 -6.00 -8.69
N ARG A 22 -6.39 -5.90 -9.71
CA ARG A 22 -7.26 -4.73 -9.90
C ARG A 22 -8.12 -4.40 -8.66
N PRO A 23 -8.77 -5.37 -7.97
CA PRO A 23 -9.50 -5.07 -6.74
C PRO A 23 -8.60 -4.52 -5.63
N ASP A 24 -7.38 -5.01 -5.51
CA ASP A 24 -6.40 -4.54 -4.51
C ASP A 24 -5.94 -3.12 -4.83
N GLN A 25 -5.78 -2.78 -6.13
CA GLN A 25 -5.46 -1.42 -6.56
C GLN A 25 -6.58 -0.44 -6.22
N ASP A 26 -7.84 -0.83 -6.40
CA ASP A 26 -8.97 0.06 -6.12
C ASP A 26 -9.09 0.31 -4.60
N ARG A 27 -8.90 -0.74 -3.78
CA ARG A 27 -8.81 -0.59 -2.31
C ARG A 27 -7.60 0.25 -1.88
N ALA A 28 -6.45 0.04 -2.51
CA ALA A 28 -5.24 0.84 -2.25
C ALA A 28 -5.46 2.32 -2.58
N LYS A 29 -6.15 2.63 -3.70
CA LYS A 29 -6.52 4.00 -4.05
C LYS A 29 -7.45 4.61 -3.01
N ASP A 30 -8.43 3.86 -2.50
CA ASP A 30 -9.32 4.33 -1.45
C ASP A 30 -8.59 4.62 -0.14
N ALA A 31 -7.61 3.78 0.21
CA ALA A 31 -6.73 4.00 1.36
C ALA A 31 -5.87 5.27 1.16
N ILE A 32 -5.26 5.44 -0.02
CA ILE A 32 -4.46 6.61 -0.38
C ILE A 32 -5.31 7.89 -0.34
N LYS A 33 -6.53 7.85 -0.88
CA LYS A 33 -7.46 9.00 -0.86
C LYS A 33 -7.82 9.41 0.56
N ALA A 34 -8.13 8.43 1.42
CA ALA A 34 -8.43 8.69 2.83
C ALA A 34 -7.21 9.28 3.57
N ALA A 35 -6.02 8.70 3.36
CA ALA A 35 -4.79 9.20 3.98
C ALA A 35 -4.47 10.63 3.57
N LYS A 36 -4.56 10.95 2.27
CA LYS A 36 -4.37 12.32 1.77
C LYS A 36 -5.38 13.31 2.33
N ALA A 37 -6.64 12.91 2.52
CA ALA A 37 -7.67 13.75 3.14
C ALA A 37 -7.35 14.08 4.60
N GLU A 38 -6.63 13.19 5.30
CA GLU A 38 -6.14 13.39 6.66
C GLU A 38 -4.78 14.11 6.71
N GLY A 39 -4.24 14.56 5.57
CA GLY A 39 -2.95 15.27 5.51
C GLY A 39 -1.72 14.36 5.62
N VAL A 40 -1.89 13.04 5.47
CA VAL A 40 -0.80 12.06 5.60
C VAL A 40 0.20 12.22 4.46
N SER A 41 1.48 12.22 4.82
CA SER A 41 2.57 12.28 3.86
C SER A 41 2.74 10.97 3.09
N ARG A 42 3.37 11.05 1.91
CA ARG A 42 3.73 9.86 1.13
C ARG A 42 4.60 8.90 1.94
N GLU A 43 5.57 9.46 2.65
CA GLU A 43 6.57 8.74 3.43
C GLU A 43 5.91 7.98 4.59
N GLU A 44 4.94 8.59 5.26
CA GLU A 44 4.18 7.95 6.33
C GLU A 44 3.33 6.78 5.80
N PHE A 45 2.67 6.96 4.66
CA PHE A 45 1.91 5.87 4.04
C PHE A 45 2.83 4.71 3.59
N ALA A 46 3.99 5.03 3.01
CA ALA A 46 4.98 4.04 2.61
C ALA A 46 5.50 3.21 3.80
N LYS A 47 5.70 3.85 4.97
CA LYS A 47 6.08 3.15 6.20
C LYS A 47 5.03 2.12 6.61
N GLU A 48 3.75 2.44 6.51
CA GLU A 48 2.68 1.50 6.87
C GLU A 48 2.58 0.31 5.89
N ILE A 49 2.80 0.52 4.58
CA ILE A 49 2.95 -0.57 3.60
C ILE A 49 4.10 -1.49 4.01
N ALA A 50 5.26 -0.90 4.34
CA ALA A 50 6.44 -1.67 4.72
C ALA A 50 6.23 -2.44 6.04
N MET A 51 5.59 -1.81 7.03
CA MET A 51 5.23 -2.45 8.29
C MET A 51 4.26 -3.61 8.07
N TYR A 52 3.27 -3.49 7.17
CA TYR A 52 2.38 -4.59 6.84
C TYR A 52 3.15 -5.77 6.25
N ALA A 53 3.98 -5.55 5.23
CA ALA A 53 4.79 -6.61 4.62
C ALA A 53 5.72 -7.31 5.63
N GLY A 54 6.37 -6.55 6.51
CA GLY A 54 7.27 -7.08 7.56
C GLY A 54 6.57 -7.92 8.63
N LYS A 55 5.25 -7.74 8.84
CA LYS A 55 4.49 -8.62 9.76
C LYS A 55 4.45 -10.06 9.25
N TYR A 56 4.40 -10.27 7.93
CA TYR A 56 4.20 -11.59 7.33
C TYR A 56 5.48 -12.19 6.75
N ILE A 57 6.42 -11.37 6.26
CA ILE A 57 7.65 -11.86 5.65
C ILE A 57 8.78 -11.83 6.69
N LYS A 58 9.27 -13.02 7.07
CA LYS A 58 10.35 -13.18 8.06
C LYS A 58 11.74 -13.29 7.45
N SER A 59 11.84 -13.69 6.19
CA SER A 59 13.11 -13.69 5.47
C SER A 59 13.48 -12.27 5.06
N GLU A 60 14.63 -11.77 5.53
CA GLU A 60 15.11 -10.42 5.21
C GLU A 60 15.33 -10.22 3.72
N HIS A 61 15.90 -11.21 3.04
CA HIS A 61 16.12 -11.15 1.59
C HIS A 61 14.81 -11.00 0.82
N VAL A 62 13.79 -11.81 1.17
CA VAL A 62 12.47 -11.75 0.55
C VAL A 62 11.76 -10.43 0.89
N LEU A 63 11.91 -9.95 2.13
CA LEU A 63 11.31 -8.68 2.56
C LEU A 63 11.89 -7.52 1.75
N ARG A 64 13.21 -7.48 1.56
CA ARG A 64 13.86 -6.43 0.76
C ARG A 64 13.34 -6.36 -0.67
N GLU A 65 13.20 -7.51 -1.33
CA GLU A 65 12.62 -7.57 -2.68
C GLU A 65 11.14 -7.16 -2.68
N ARG A 66 10.36 -7.59 -1.69
CA ARG A 66 8.95 -7.18 -1.53
C ARG A 66 8.82 -5.68 -1.38
N LEU A 67 9.58 -5.06 -0.48
CA LEU A 67 9.54 -3.62 -0.24
C LEU A 67 9.88 -2.80 -1.49
N ARG A 68 10.83 -3.29 -2.30
CA ARG A 68 11.17 -2.66 -3.59
C ARG A 68 9.97 -2.70 -4.56
N GLN A 69 9.31 -3.85 -4.68
CA GLN A 69 8.15 -4.01 -5.57
C GLN A 69 6.95 -3.19 -5.10
N ASP A 70 6.62 -3.28 -3.81
CA ASP A 70 5.48 -2.59 -3.22
C ASP A 70 5.68 -1.07 -3.27
N GLY A 71 6.90 -0.58 -3.01
CA GLY A 71 7.24 0.83 -3.16
C GLY A 71 7.06 1.34 -4.59
N ALA A 72 7.50 0.58 -5.59
CA ALA A 72 7.33 0.95 -6.99
C ALA A 72 5.85 0.98 -7.42
N MET A 73 5.03 0.05 -6.92
CA MET A 73 3.59 0.06 -7.19
C MET A 73 2.90 1.22 -6.48
N PHE A 74 3.22 1.43 -5.20
CA PHE A 74 2.72 2.54 -4.40
C PHE A 74 3.01 3.89 -5.06
N ASP A 75 4.23 4.11 -5.57
CA ASP A 75 4.60 5.34 -6.24
C ASP A 75 3.76 5.66 -7.47
N LYS A 76 3.39 4.63 -8.23
CA LYS A 76 2.48 4.78 -9.38
C LYS A 76 1.10 5.23 -8.93
N LEU A 77 0.56 4.62 -7.87
CA LEU A 77 -0.76 4.93 -7.35
C LEU A 77 -0.81 6.30 -6.65
N TRP A 78 0.24 6.66 -5.90
CA TRP A 78 0.30 7.92 -5.16
C TRP A 78 0.33 9.14 -6.08
N LYS A 79 1.03 9.05 -7.21
CA LYS A 79 1.15 10.13 -8.21
C LYS A 79 -0.05 10.22 -9.16
N SER A 80 -0.92 9.21 -9.19
CA SER A 80 -2.03 9.18 -10.15
C SER A 80 -3.10 10.23 -9.80
N PRO A 81 -3.44 11.16 -10.71
CA PRO A 81 -4.43 12.21 -10.45
C PRO A 81 -5.88 11.75 -10.59
N ARG A 82 -6.14 10.50 -11.00
CA ARG A 82 -7.49 9.97 -11.22
C ARG A 82 -8.07 9.36 -9.95
N PHE A 83 -8.55 10.21 -9.06
CA PHE A 83 -9.46 9.83 -7.97
C PHE A 83 -10.87 10.39 -8.20
N SER A 84 -11.39 10.29 -9.42
CA SER A 84 -12.82 10.50 -9.69
C SER A 84 -13.30 9.67 -10.89
N ARG A 85 -14.26 8.78 -10.62
CA ARG A 85 -15.66 8.94 -11.02
C ARG A 85 -16.52 8.11 -10.08
#